data_AF-A0A6V7JQM2-F1
#
_entry.id   AF-A0A6V7JQM2-F1
#
_cell.length_a   1.000
_cell.length_b   1.000
_cell.length_c   1.000
_cell.angle_alpha   90.00
_cell.angle_beta   90.00
_cell.angle_gamma   90.00
#
_symmetry.space_group_name_H-M   'P 1'
#
loop_
_entity.id
_entity.type
_entity.pdbx_description
1 polymer ?
#
loop_
_entity_poly.entity_id
_entity_poly.type
_entity_poly.pdbx_seq_one_letter_code
_entity_poly.pdbx_strand_id
1 'polypeptide(L)'
;MVSALPLENNIAKVELPASDELPYGEEGYFAGWGLTSLGGEDTYDLQYGKAKFLTPQQCAARYVKHNDNQFCAMDDDLCAYPLP
;
A
#
# COMPACT_ATOMS: atom_id res chain seq x y z
N MET A 1 -9.00 -18.05 -26.99
CA MET A 1 -8.79 -19.05 -25.93
C MET A 1 -8.08 -18.32 -24.79
N VAL A 2 -8.69 -18.22 -23.61
CA VAL A 2 -8.04 -17.60 -22.45
C VAL A 2 -7.37 -18.73 -21.69
N SER A 3 -6.03 -18.79 -21.72
CA SER A 3 -5.30 -19.74 -20.88
C SER A 3 -5.29 -19.20 -19.46
N ALA A 4 -5.77 -19.99 -18.50
CA ALA A 4 -5.56 -19.69 -17.10
C ALA A 4 -4.07 -19.79 -16.78
N LEU A 5 -3.56 -18.92 -15.89
CA LEU A 5 -2.20 -19.02 -15.37
C LEU A 5 -2.14 -20.22 -14.42
N PRO A 6 -1.26 -21.21 -14.64
CA PRO A 6 -1.06 -22.31 -13.71
C PRO A 6 -0.48 -21.78 -12.39
N LEU A 7 -0.95 -22.32 -11.27
CA LEU A 7 -0.38 -22.00 -9.95
C LEU A 7 0.88 -22.83 -9.74
N GLU A 8 1.97 -22.16 -9.42
CA GLU A 8 3.32 -22.73 -9.27
C GLU A 8 4.08 -21.98 -8.17
N ASN A 9 5.36 -22.31 -7.92
CA ASN A 9 6.16 -21.75 -6.83
C ASN A 9 6.22 -20.20 -6.81
N ASN A 10 6.05 -19.54 -7.95
CA ASN A 10 6.07 -18.08 -8.11
C ASN A 10 4.72 -17.48 -8.55
N ILE A 11 3.66 -18.30 -8.63
CA ILE A 11 2.32 -17.86 -9.04
C ILE A 11 1.31 -18.39 -8.03
N ALA A 12 0.82 -17.50 -7.17
CA ALA A 12 -0.19 -17.79 -6.17
C ALA A 12 -1.31 -16.74 -6.22
N LYS A 13 -2.47 -17.10 -5.66
CA LYS A 13 -3.59 -16.17 -5.47
C LYS A 13 -3.44 -15.44 -4.13
N VAL A 14 -3.98 -14.24 -4.07
CA VAL A 14 -4.25 -13.56 -2.79
C VAL A 14 -5.66 -13.89 -2.32
N GLU A 15 -5.84 -13.99 -1.01
CA GLU A 15 -7.15 -14.21 -0.40
C GLU A 15 -7.95 -12.91 -0.37
N LEU A 16 -9.27 -13.03 -0.54
CA LEU A 16 -10.17 -11.91 -0.34
C LEU A 16 -10.48 -11.77 1.15
N PRO A 17 -10.56 -10.53 1.68
CA PRO A 17 -10.94 -10.32 3.06
C PRO A 17 -12.39 -10.74 3.30
N ALA A 18 -12.68 -11.24 4.50
CA ALA A 18 -14.03 -11.63 4.92
C ALA A 18 -14.89 -10.44 5.38
N SER A 19 -14.26 -9.30 5.66
CA SER A 19 -14.88 -8.06 6.13
C SER A 19 -14.40 -6.88 5.26
N ASP A 20 -15.23 -5.86 5.16
CA ASP A 20 -14.90 -4.55 4.58
C ASP A 20 -14.24 -3.60 5.59
N GLU A 21 -14.19 -3.99 6.87
CA GLU A 21 -13.49 -3.25 7.90
C GLU A 21 -11.99 -3.21 7.63
N LEU A 22 -11.43 -2.00 7.57
CA LEU A 22 -10.01 -1.80 7.44
C LEU A 22 -9.31 -2.02 8.79
N PRO A 23 -8.16 -2.72 8.81
CA PRO A 23 -7.42 -3.00 10.03
C PRO A 23 -6.59 -1.77 10.45
N TYR A 24 -7.26 -0.70 10.91
CA TYR A 24 -6.60 0.54 11.31
C TYR A 24 -5.52 0.32 12.38
N GLY A 25 -4.36 0.93 12.21
CA GLY A 25 -3.20 0.79 13.10
C GLY A 25 -2.32 -0.44 12.81
N GLU A 26 -2.84 -1.45 12.11
CA GLU A 26 -2.07 -2.62 11.70
C GLU A 26 -1.17 -2.30 10.51
N GLU A 27 -0.10 -3.08 10.36
CA GLU A 27 0.81 -2.99 9.23
C GLU A 27 0.30 -3.81 8.03
N GLY A 28 0.25 -3.17 6.87
CA GLY A 28 0.09 -3.80 5.56
C GLY A 28 1.39 -3.81 4.78
N TYR A 29 1.47 -4.71 3.79
CA TYR A 29 2.57 -4.77 2.84
C TYR A 29 2.12 -4.21 1.49
N PHE A 30 3.00 -3.45 0.85
CA PHE A 30 2.86 -3.06 -0.55
C PHE A 30 4.11 -3.49 -1.31
N ALA A 31 3.96 -3.83 -2.58
CA ALA A 31 5.07 -4.25 -3.44
C ALA A 31 4.94 -3.62 -4.83
N GLY A 32 6.06 -3.33 -5.47
CA GLY A 32 6.08 -2.73 -6.81
C GLY A 32 7.47 -2.50 -7.37
N TRP A 33 7.49 -2.02 -8.61
CA TRP A 33 8.70 -1.73 -9.40
C TRP A 33 8.93 -0.24 -9.66
N GLY A 34 8.20 0.63 -8.93
CA GLY A 34 8.33 2.07 -9.10
C GLY A 34 9.64 2.63 -8.57
N LEU A 35 9.72 3.97 -8.58
CA LEU A 35 10.88 4.70 -8.07
C LEU A 35 11.23 4.33 -6.63
N THR A 36 12.51 4.08 -6.37
CA THR A 36 13.03 3.78 -5.03
C THR A 36 13.30 5.03 -4.19
N SER A 37 13.25 6.21 -4.81
CA SER A 37 13.36 7.52 -4.15
C SER A 37 12.65 8.60 -4.96
N LEU A 38 12.33 9.72 -4.34
CA LEU A 38 11.69 10.84 -5.02
C LEU A 38 12.58 11.40 -6.13
N GLY A 39 12.11 11.30 -7.38
CA GLY A 39 12.89 11.71 -8.56
C GLY A 39 14.03 10.76 -8.94
N GLY A 40 14.08 9.57 -8.34
CA GLY A 40 15.06 8.52 -8.66
C GLY A 40 14.73 7.76 -9.94
N GLU A 41 15.23 6.52 -10.02
CA GLU A 41 14.99 5.60 -11.14
C GLU A 41 14.06 4.44 -10.72
N ASP A 42 13.36 3.88 -11.70
CA ASP A 42 12.59 2.64 -11.53
C ASP A 42 13.53 1.46 -11.25
N THR A 43 12.99 0.45 -10.58
CA THR A 43 13.74 -0.75 -10.17
C THR A 43 13.38 -1.95 -11.04
N TYR A 44 14.39 -2.72 -11.44
CA TYR A 44 14.19 -4.00 -12.14
C TYR A 44 13.81 -5.14 -11.19
N ASP A 45 14.21 -5.02 -9.92
CA ASP A 45 13.88 -5.98 -8.87
C ASP A 45 12.64 -5.54 -8.11
N LEU A 46 11.71 -6.47 -7.85
CA LEU A 46 10.51 -6.20 -7.05
C LEU A 46 10.91 -5.72 -5.65
N GLN A 47 10.43 -4.55 -5.28
CA GLN A 47 10.59 -4.02 -3.92
C GLN A 47 9.30 -4.24 -3.13
N TYR A 48 9.44 -4.28 -1.81
CA TYR A 48 8.31 -4.27 -0.90
C TYR A 48 8.58 -3.35 0.28
N GLY A 49 7.50 -2.79 0.84
CA GLY A 49 7.54 -1.93 2.01
C GLY A 49 6.38 -2.22 2.94
N LYS A 50 6.41 -1.60 4.11
CA LYS A 50 5.35 -1.67 5.12
C LYS A 50 4.71 -0.31 5.30
N ALA A 51 3.42 -0.30 5.58
CA ALA A 51 2.69 0.92 5.93
C ALA A 51 1.56 0.58 6.89
N LYS A 52 1.28 1.47 7.83
CA LYS A 52 0.15 1.33 8.75
C LYS A 52 -1.10 1.93 8.15
N PHE A 53 -2.23 1.25 8.32
CA PHE A 53 -3.54 1.78 7.94
C PHE A 53 -3.93 2.94 8.86
N LEU A 54 -4.26 4.09 8.28
CA LEU A 54 -4.69 5.28 9.01
C LEU A 54 -6.21 5.31 9.16
N THR A 55 -6.70 5.81 10.29
CA THR A 55 -8.12 6.11 10.46
C THR A 55 -8.55 7.25 9.52
N PRO A 56 -9.86 7.38 9.20
CA PRO A 56 -10.35 8.48 8.39
C PRO A 56 -9.96 9.86 8.94
N GLN A 57 -9.95 10.01 10.27
CA GLN A 57 -9.53 11.24 10.95
C GLN A 57 -8.04 11.54 10.75
N GLN A 58 -7.19 10.51 10.88
CA GLN A 58 -5.75 10.64 10.64
C GLN A 58 -5.43 10.97 9.18
N CYS A 59 -6.21 10.41 8.25
CA CYS A 59 -6.06 10.71 6.83
C CYS A 59 -6.51 12.14 6.52
N ALA A 60 -7.68 12.55 6.98
CA ALA A 60 -8.22 13.89 6.75
C ALA A 60 -7.33 15.00 7.34
N ALA A 61 -6.65 14.72 8.45
CA ALA A 61 -5.69 15.65 9.04
C ALA A 61 -4.43 15.87 8.17
N ARG A 62 -4.10 14.94 7.26
CA ARG A 62 -2.88 14.98 6.43
C ARG A 62 -3.16 15.32 4.97
N TYR A 63 -4.28 14.84 4.43
CA TYR A 63 -4.56 14.88 3.00
C TYR A 63 -5.87 15.61 2.71
N VAL A 64 -5.75 16.77 2.05
CA VAL A 64 -6.88 17.64 1.69
C VAL A 64 -7.79 17.01 0.63
N LYS A 65 -7.28 16.06 -0.16
CA LYS A 65 -8.02 15.38 -1.23
C LYS A 65 -8.05 13.87 -0.99
N HIS A 66 -9.17 13.39 -0.47
CA HIS A 66 -9.52 11.96 -0.38
C HIS A 66 -11.05 11.83 -0.51
N ASN A 67 -11.55 10.63 -0.83
CA ASN A 67 -12.99 10.32 -0.84
C ASN A 67 -13.27 8.97 -0.16
N ASP A 68 -14.55 8.65 0.03
CA ASP A 68 -15.00 7.47 0.80
C ASP A 68 -14.65 6.12 0.15
N ASN A 69 -14.22 6.09 -1.12
CA ASN A 69 -13.75 4.88 -1.80
C ASN A 69 -12.23 4.69 -1.70
N GLN A 70 -11.57 5.44 -0.82
CA GLN A 70 -10.13 5.42 -0.62
C GLN A 70 -9.80 5.22 0.86
N PHE A 71 -8.66 4.58 1.11
CA PHE A 71 -8.05 4.52 2.42
C PHE A 71 -6.64 5.06 2.35
N CYS A 72 -6.07 5.38 3.51
CA CYS A 72 -4.75 5.97 3.61
C CYS A 72 -3.87 5.04 4.43
N ALA A 73 -2.65 4.83 3.96
CA ALA A 73 -1.63 4.10 4.69
C ALA A 73 -0.35 4.92 4.68
N MET A 74 0.44 4.82 5.75
CA MET A 74 1.66 5.58 5.90
C MET A 74 2.74 4.71 6.54
N ASP A 75 3.95 4.81 6.02
CA ASP A 75 5.12 4.19 6.63
C ASP A 75 5.47 4.91 7.94
N ASP A 76 5.84 4.15 8.98
CA ASP A 76 6.16 4.67 10.31
C ASP A 76 7.35 5.65 10.25
N ASP A 77 8.29 5.42 9.33
CA ASP A 77 9.49 6.24 9.16
C ASP A 77 9.22 7.59 8.46
N LEU A 78 8.04 7.75 7.82
CA LEU A 78 7.64 9.03 7.23
C LEU A 78 7.10 10.04 8.27
N CYS A 79 7.05 9.67 9.55
CA CYS A 79 6.79 10.61 10.66
C CYS A 79 7.88 11.69 10.82
N ALA A 80 8.97 11.64 10.06
CA ALA A 80 10.07 12.61 10.11
C ALA A 80 9.86 13.87 9.24
N TYR A 81 8.85 13.94 8.37
CA TYR A 81 8.58 15.17 7.62
C TYR A 81 7.51 16.02 8.32
N PRO A 82 7.88 17.17 8.92
CA PRO A 82 6.91 18.11 9.45
C PRO A 82 6.04 18.64 8.32
N LEU A 83 4.73 18.73 8.58
CA LEU A 83 3.78 19.41 7.70
C LEU A 83 4.19 20.89 7.57
N PRO A 84 4.06 21.50 6.37
CA PRO A 84 4.31 22.94 6.17
C PRO A 84 3.36 23.83 6.98
#